data_AF-A0A938FT44-F1
#
_entry.id   AF-A0A938FT44-F1
#
_cell.length_a   1.000
_cell.length_b   1.000
_cell.length_c   1.000
_cell.angle_alpha   90.00
_cell.angle_beta   90.00
_cell.angle_gamma   90.00
#
_symmetry.space_group_name_H-M   'P 1'
#
loop_
_entity.id
_entity.type
_entity.pdbx_description
1 polymer ?
#
loop_
_entity_poly.entity_id
_entity_poly.type
_entity_poly.pdbx_seq_one_letter_code
_entity_poly.pdbx_strand_id
1 'polypeptide(L)'
;MPKSRGSLRFLLVASRLFTQALIPTDYVYANRDWRSEMLNQINIIRQEVGVKPLLLCTSLNNSSQNYAANMASNDFFSHNGKNGSTSISRTKKAGYVAASEARKFAIGENIAKG
;
A
#
# COMPACT_ATOMS: atom_id res chain seq x y z
N MET A 1 44.13 -22.30 -34.34
CA MET A 1 44.20 -21.03 -35.09
C MET A 1 44.31 -21.39 -36.57
N PRO A 2 43.38 -20.94 -37.42
CA PRO A 2 43.53 -19.63 -38.08
C PRO A 2 42.27 -18.75 -38.01
N LYS A 3 42.46 -17.44 -38.27
CA LYS A 3 41.44 -16.38 -38.29
C LYS A 3 41.15 -15.94 -39.73
N SER A 4 39.88 -15.69 -40.06
CA SER A 4 39.43 -14.71 -41.09
C SER A 4 37.99 -14.28 -40.74
N ARG A 5 37.76 -13.05 -40.24
CA ARG A 5 37.52 -11.78 -40.98
C ARG A 5 36.27 -11.79 -41.87
N GLY A 6 35.30 -10.92 -41.57
CA GLY A 6 34.34 -10.42 -42.57
C GLY A 6 32.89 -10.23 -42.09
N SER A 7 32.58 -8.99 -41.73
CA SER A 7 31.26 -8.38 -41.48
C SER A 7 30.17 -8.76 -42.51
N LEU A 8 28.92 -8.99 -42.05
CA LEU A 8 27.77 -8.15 -42.46
C LEU A 8 26.54 -8.41 -41.58
N ARG A 9 25.96 -7.32 -41.10
CA ARG A 9 24.72 -7.28 -40.31
C ARG A 9 23.54 -7.72 -41.18
N PHE A 10 22.78 -8.71 -40.72
CA PHE A 10 21.37 -8.85 -41.10
C PHE A 10 20.54 -8.78 -39.82
N LEU A 11 19.86 -7.64 -39.67
CA LEU A 11 18.70 -7.52 -38.79
C LEU A 11 17.67 -8.57 -39.23
N LEU A 12 17.28 -9.45 -38.32
CA LEU A 12 15.95 -10.04 -38.34
C LEU A 12 15.35 -9.80 -36.96
N VAL A 13 14.64 -8.67 -36.87
CA VAL A 13 13.68 -8.40 -35.80
C VAL A 13 12.58 -9.43 -35.96
N ALA A 14 12.57 -10.44 -35.08
CA ALA A 14 11.44 -11.35 -34.98
C ALA A 14 10.24 -10.57 -34.44
N SER A 15 9.39 -10.18 -35.37
CA SER A 15 8.09 -9.56 -35.21
C SER A 15 7.23 -10.34 -34.22
N ARG A 16 7.07 -9.81 -33.00
CA ARG A 16 5.95 -10.16 -32.14
C ARG A 16 4.77 -9.31 -32.60
N LEU A 17 3.82 -9.93 -33.31
CA LEU A 17 2.46 -9.43 -33.35
C LEU A 17 1.87 -9.61 -31.95
N PHE A 18 2.22 -8.70 -31.04
CA PHE A 18 1.41 -8.46 -29.87
C PHE A 18 0.21 -7.68 -30.38
N THR A 19 -0.94 -8.35 -30.46
CA THR A 19 -2.22 -7.67 -30.58
C THR A 19 -2.39 -6.88 -29.28
N GLN A 20 -1.87 -5.65 -29.26
CA GLN A 20 -2.16 -4.71 -28.20
C GLN A 20 -3.65 -4.41 -28.38
N ALA A 21 -4.50 -5.01 -27.54
CA ALA A 21 -5.78 -4.39 -27.28
C ALA A 21 -5.44 -2.93 -26.92
N LEU A 22 -6.03 -1.98 -27.64
CA LEU A 22 -6.07 -0.58 -27.26
C LEU A 22 -6.90 -0.49 -25.98
N ILE A 23 -6.36 -1.01 -24.87
CA ILE A 23 -6.86 -0.68 -23.56
C ILE A 23 -6.51 0.80 -23.43
N PRO A 24 -7.51 1.69 -23.24
CA PRO A 24 -7.24 3.09 -22.98
C PRO A 24 -6.19 3.15 -21.87
N THR A 25 -5.12 3.91 -22.05
CA THR A 25 -4.10 4.11 -21.02
C THR A 25 -4.76 4.58 -19.71
N ASP A 26 -5.85 5.32 -19.85
CA ASP A 26 -6.69 5.86 -18.79
C ASP A 26 -7.37 4.74 -17.97
N TYR A 27 -7.51 3.54 -18.53
CA TYR A 27 -8.06 2.34 -17.87
C TYR A 27 -7.04 1.62 -16.98
N VAL A 28 -5.74 1.71 -17.30
CA VAL A 28 -4.65 1.14 -16.48
C VAL A 28 -4.17 2.15 -15.44
N TYR A 29 -4.35 3.45 -15.68
CA TYR A 29 -4.10 4.53 -14.72
C TYR A 29 -5.30 4.89 -13.84
N ALA A 30 -6.46 4.26 -14.03
CA ALA A 30 -7.60 4.35 -13.13
C ALA A 30 -7.24 3.69 -11.77
N ASN A 31 -6.60 4.49 -10.92
CA ASN A 31 -6.44 4.31 -9.49
C ASN A 31 -5.50 3.18 -9.04
N ARG A 32 -4.17 3.41 -9.10
CA ARG A 32 -3.31 2.85 -8.05
C ARG A 32 -3.67 3.54 -6.74
N ASP A 33 -4.65 2.99 -6.04
CA ASP A 33 -4.96 3.40 -4.67
C ASP A 33 -3.68 3.27 -3.84
N TRP A 34 -3.14 4.40 -3.38
CA TRP A 34 -1.87 4.46 -2.66
C TRP A 34 -1.90 3.54 -1.42
N ARG A 35 -3.08 3.28 -0.84
CA ARG A 35 -3.23 2.34 0.29
C ARG A 35 -2.97 0.91 -0.15
N SER A 36 -3.44 0.55 -1.34
CA SER A 36 -3.20 -0.77 -1.94
C SER A 36 -1.73 -0.94 -2.31
N GLU A 37 -1.08 0.08 -2.87
CA GLU A 37 0.37 0.06 -3.11
C GLU A 37 1.16 -0.05 -1.79
N MET A 38 0.82 0.75 -0.78
CA MET A 38 1.46 0.67 0.54
C MET A 38 1.28 -0.71 1.18
N LEU A 39 0.08 -1.30 1.12
CA LEU A 39 -0.15 -2.65 1.63
C LEU A 39 0.70 -3.68 0.89
N ASN A 40 0.84 -3.56 -0.44
CA ASN A 40 1.67 -4.47 -1.23
C ASN A 40 3.14 -4.41 -0.76
N GLN A 41 3.69 -3.21 -0.56
CA GLN A 41 5.06 -3.04 -0.05
C GLN A 41 5.23 -3.64 1.35
N ILE A 42 4.27 -3.44 2.25
CA ILE A 42 4.28 -4.07 3.58
C ILE A 42 4.24 -5.60 3.47
N ASN A 43 3.40 -6.14 2.58
CA ASN A 43 3.25 -7.57 2.41
C ASN A 43 4.48 -8.24 1.79
N ILE A 44 5.24 -7.54 0.95
CA ILE A 44 6.56 -8.00 0.47
C ILE A 44 7.50 -8.24 1.66
N ILE A 45 7.65 -7.25 2.53
CA ILE A 45 8.52 -7.35 3.73
C ILE A 45 8.04 -8.47 4.67
N ARG A 46 6.72 -8.63 4.83
CA ARG A 46 6.13 -9.71 5.63
C ARG A 46 6.44 -11.09 5.06
N GLN A 47 6.41 -11.22 3.74
CA GLN A 47 6.78 -12.46 3.06
C GLN A 47 8.26 -12.80 3.24
N GLU A 48 9.15 -11.80 3.18
CA GLU A 48 10.60 -11.97 3.40
C GLU A 48 10.92 -12.56 4.78
N VAL A 49 10.14 -12.19 5.81
CA VAL A 49 10.28 -12.72 7.18
C VAL A 49 9.37 -13.91 7.48
N GLY A 50 8.68 -14.46 6.47
CA GLY A 50 7.90 -15.69 6.59
C GLY A 50 6.58 -15.57 7.36
N VAL A 51 5.99 -14.37 7.48
CA VAL A 51 4.69 -14.17 8.14
C VAL A 51 3.57 -13.92 7.13
N LYS A 52 2.33 -14.31 7.49
CA LYS A 52 1.16 -14.21 6.59
C LYS A 52 0.91 -12.77 6.11
N PRO A 53 0.46 -12.55 4.87
CA PRO A 53 0.12 -11.23 4.38
C PRO A 53 -1.07 -10.63 5.15
N LEU A 54 -1.13 -9.31 5.21
CA LEU A 54 -2.25 -8.54 5.75
C LEU A 54 -3.28 -8.26 4.66
N LEU A 55 -4.51 -8.01 5.09
CA LEU A 55 -5.61 -7.52 4.26
C LEU A 55 -6.03 -6.13 4.75
N LEU A 56 -6.51 -5.28 3.84
CA LEU A 56 -7.15 -4.03 4.21
C LEU A 56 -8.43 -4.31 4.99
N CYS A 57 -8.69 -3.51 6.03
CA CYS A 57 -9.91 -3.56 6.80
C CYS A 57 -10.60 -2.20 6.73
N THR A 58 -11.84 -2.17 6.22
CA THR A 58 -12.58 -0.92 5.99
C THR A 58 -12.73 -0.07 7.26
N SER A 59 -13.01 -0.69 8.41
CA SER A 59 -13.13 0.04 9.69
C SER A 59 -11.82 0.69 10.11
N LEU A 60 -10.69 -0.03 10.00
CA LEU A 60 -9.36 0.51 10.29
C LEU A 60 -8.97 1.62 9.31
N ASN A 61 -9.21 1.42 8.01
CA ASN A 61 -8.93 2.44 6.99
C ASN A 61 -9.69 3.75 7.27
N ASN A 62 -10.98 3.65 7.62
CA ASN A 62 -11.79 4.80 7.98
C ASN A 62 -11.26 5.48 9.24
N SER A 63 -10.87 4.71 10.27
CA SER A 63 -10.29 5.23 11.50
C SER A 63 -9.00 6.02 11.25
N SER A 64 -8.06 5.42 10.52
CA SER A 64 -6.77 6.04 10.17
C SER A 64 -6.94 7.29 9.32
N GLN A 65 -7.82 7.25 8.31
CA GLN A 65 -8.05 8.40 7.43
C GLN A 65 -8.68 9.58 8.18
N ASN A 66 -9.67 9.31 9.03
CA ASN A 66 -10.31 10.34 9.85
C ASN A 66 -9.32 10.96 10.84
N TYR A 67 -8.41 10.16 11.41
CA TYR A 67 -7.42 10.67 12.34
C TYR A 67 -6.35 11.52 11.64
N ALA A 68 -5.87 11.09 10.47
CA ALA A 68 -4.97 11.88 9.63
C ALA A 68 -5.60 13.24 9.25
N ALA A 69 -6.88 13.26 8.86
CA ALA A 69 -7.61 14.48 8.56
C ALA A 69 -7.79 15.38 9.80
N ASN A 70 -7.99 14.79 10.98
CA ASN A 70 -8.08 15.54 12.23
C ASN A 70 -6.75 16.20 12.59
N MET A 71 -5.64 15.46 12.47
CA MET A 71 -4.28 15.99 12.65
C MET A 71 -3.99 17.16 11.70
N ALA A 72 -4.32 17.01 10.42
CA ALA A 72 -4.13 18.06 9.43
C ALA A 72 -4.99 19.30 9.69
N SER A 73 -6.27 19.13 10.00
CA SER A 73 -7.20 20.25 10.20
C SER A 73 -7.00 21.01 11.51
N ASN A 74 -6.42 20.37 12.52
CA ASN A 74 -6.20 20.98 13.83
C ASN A 74 -4.71 21.29 14.10
N ASP A 75 -3.89 21.23 13.05
CA ASP A 75 -2.43 21.42 13.06
C ASP A 75 -1.75 20.80 14.27
N PHE A 76 -1.78 19.46 14.34
CA PHE A 76 -1.02 18.73 15.34
C PHE A 76 -0.53 17.39 14.79
N PHE A 77 0.50 16.84 15.42
CA PHE A 77 1.09 15.57 15.06
C PHE A 77 1.40 14.77 16.32
N SER A 78 0.61 13.73 16.58
CA SER A 78 0.70 12.90 17.79
C SER A 78 -0.09 11.62 17.58
N HIS A 79 0.25 10.57 18.32
CA HIS A 79 -0.57 9.36 18.43
C HIS A 79 -1.82 9.57 19.29
N ASN A 80 -1.75 10.53 20.21
CA ASN A 80 -2.86 10.90 21.08
C ASN A 80 -3.59 12.11 20.50
N GLY A 81 -4.90 11.99 20.34
CA GLY A 81 -5.73 13.12 19.94
C GLY A 81 -5.76 14.19 21.03
N LYS A 82 -5.97 15.45 20.66
CA LYS A 82 -6.16 16.56 21.62
C LYS A 82 -7.32 16.30 22.61
N ASN A 83 -8.28 15.46 22.22
CA ASN A 83 -9.38 14.99 23.06
C ASN A 83 -9.05 13.76 23.94
N GLY A 84 -7.77 13.37 24.05
CA GLY A 84 -7.33 12.20 24.79
C GLY A 84 -7.55 10.86 24.08
N SER A 85 -8.03 10.84 22.82
CA SER A 85 -8.20 9.58 22.08
C SER A 85 -6.85 8.89 21.81
N THR A 86 -6.84 7.56 21.89
CA THR A 86 -5.69 6.70 21.55
C THR A 86 -6.01 5.94 20.27
N SER A 87 -5.00 5.34 19.64
CA SER A 87 -5.19 4.45 18.48
C SER A 87 -6.19 3.34 18.79
N ILE A 88 -6.11 2.75 20.00
CA ILE A 88 -7.04 1.74 20.49
C ILE A 88 -8.47 2.29 20.61
N SER A 89 -8.66 3.46 21.20
CA SER A 89 -10.02 4.00 21.38
C SER A 89 -10.65 4.40 20.05
N ARG A 90 -9.87 4.94 19.10
CA ARG A 90 -10.33 5.21 17.73
C ARG A 90 -10.66 3.93 16.95
N THR A 91 -9.87 2.88 17.14
CA THR A 91 -10.11 1.56 16.52
C THR A 91 -11.38 0.90 17.05
N LYS A 92 -11.63 0.98 18.36
CA LYS A 92 -12.90 0.55 18.98
C LYS A 92 -14.08 1.34 18.44
N LYS A 93 -13.98 2.67 18.39
CA LYS A 93 -15.04 3.54 17.87
C LYS A 93 -15.38 3.24 16.41
N ALA A 94 -14.40 2.81 15.61
CA ALA A 94 -14.59 2.41 14.23
C ALA A 94 -15.20 0.99 14.06
N GLY A 95 -15.41 0.25 15.15
CA GLY A 95 -16.04 -1.08 15.11
C GLY A 95 -15.11 -2.21 14.70
N TYR A 96 -13.78 -2.03 14.72
CA TYR A 96 -12.85 -3.13 14.45
C TYR A 96 -12.88 -4.21 15.52
N VAL A 97 -12.98 -3.81 16.79
CA VAL A 97 -13.05 -4.72 17.94
C VAL A 97 -14.09 -4.23 18.93
N ALA A 98 -14.86 -5.16 19.49
CA ALA A 98 -15.71 -4.86 20.63
C ALA A 98 -14.84 -4.37 21.81
N ALA A 99 -15.37 -3.44 22.61
CA ALA A 99 -14.61 -2.83 23.70
C ALA A 99 -14.08 -3.86 24.71
N SER A 100 -14.83 -4.95 24.93
CA SER A 100 -14.48 -6.10 25.77
C SER A 100 -13.32 -6.93 25.25
N GLU A 101 -13.02 -6.86 23.95
CA GLU A 101 -12.05 -7.74 23.28
C GLU A 101 -10.75 -7.06 22.90
N ALA A 102 -10.66 -5.73 23.00
CA ALA A 102 -9.50 -5.00 22.50
C ALA A 102 -8.16 -5.38 23.14
N ARG A 103 -8.15 -5.94 24.37
CA ARG A 103 -6.91 -6.46 25.00
C ARG A 103 -6.36 -7.72 24.32
N LYS A 104 -7.15 -8.38 23.47
CA LYS A 104 -6.75 -9.58 22.72
C LYS A 104 -5.94 -9.24 21.47
N PHE A 105 -5.89 -7.96 21.08
CA PHE A 105 -5.24 -7.51 19.86
C PHE A 105 -4.11 -6.55 20.19
N ALA A 106 -2.94 -6.79 19.60
CA ALA A 106 -1.88 -5.78 19.54
C ALA A 106 -2.24 -4.77 18.44
N ILE A 107 -2.38 -3.50 18.80
CA ILE A 107 -2.65 -2.41 17.86
C ILE A 107 -1.39 -1.55 17.76
N GLY A 108 -0.81 -1.49 16.56
CA GLY A 108 0.23 -0.53 16.20
C GLY A 108 -0.36 0.60 15.36
N GLU A 109 0.19 1.80 15.50
CA GLU A 109 -0.17 2.96 14.67
C GLU A 109 1.12 3.61 14.16
N ASN A 110 1.18 3.84 12.86
CA ASN A 110 2.22 4.66 12.23
C ASN A 110 1.56 5.94 11.73
N ILE A 111 2.19 7.10 12.01
CA ILE A 111 1.77 8.41 11.53
C ILE A 111 2.95 9.10 10.84
N ALA A 112 2.67 9.89 9.81
CA ALA A 112 3.68 10.66 9.08
C ALA A 112 3.14 12.07 8.79
N LYS A 113 4.02 13.07 8.87
CA LYS A 113 3.78 14.48 8.49
C LYS A 113 4.96 14.89 7.61
N GLY A 114 4.65 15.54 6.48
CA GLY A 114 5.63 16.11 5.55
C GLY A 114 5.61 17.63 5.59
#